data_AF-A0A2V9CMW5-F1
#
_entry.id   AF-A0A2V9CMW5-F1
#
_cell.length_a   1.000
_cell.length_b   1.000
_cell.length_c   1.000
_cell.angle_alpha   90.00
_cell.angle_beta   90.00
_cell.angle_gamma   90.00
#
_symmetry.space_group_name_H-M   'P 1'
#
loop_
_entity.id
_entity.type
_entity.pdbx_description
1 polymer ?
#
loop_
_entity_poly.entity_id
_entity_poly.type
_entity_poly.pdbx_seq_one_letter_code
_entity_poly.pdbx_strand_id
1 'polypeptide(L)'
;MQSSAGATSNAKGLVKFKDSNGTGIALENFLEGIAGSGSNIFVGDPVRDVSTQHYGFFLEDDYRVTPRITVNLGLRYELATVIKEKNNRIGIFDPNSTQGFVQVGNGISSPYNGDHNNFSPRAGFDARSRIWQPRARIGKQS
;
A
#
# COMPACT_ATOMS: atom_id res chain seq x y z
N MET A 1 3.94 5.00 -11.90
CA MET A 1 4.81 6.01 -11.28
C MET A 1 3.93 7.20 -10.95
N GLN A 2 3.60 7.40 -9.67
CA GLN A 2 2.76 8.52 -9.26
C GLN A 2 3.67 9.56 -8.60
N SER A 3 4.11 10.55 -9.37
CA SER A 3 4.89 11.67 -8.85
C SER A 3 3.93 12.70 -8.27
N SER A 4 3.89 12.85 -6.95
CA SER A 4 3.17 13.95 -6.30
C SER A 4 4.00 15.23 -6.36
N ALA A 5 3.96 15.89 -7.53
CA ALA A 5 4.46 17.25 -7.70
C ALA A 5 3.54 18.22 -6.95
N GLY A 6 3.78 18.38 -5.64
CA GLY A 6 2.99 19.30 -4.81
C GLY A 6 3.49 19.49 -3.37
N ALA A 7 4.59 18.84 -2.96
CA ALA A 7 5.05 18.87 -1.57
C ALA A 7 5.91 20.10 -1.20
N THR A 8 5.97 21.14 -2.04
CA THR A 8 6.81 22.33 -1.79
C THR A 8 5.93 23.57 -1.68
N SER A 9 5.44 23.91 -0.48
CA SER A 9 5.06 25.31 -0.18
C SER A 9 4.81 25.60 1.29
N ASN A 10 4.67 24.61 2.19
CA ASN A 10 4.29 24.87 3.58
C ASN A 10 5.20 24.18 4.58
N ALA A 11 6.47 24.56 4.62
CA ALA A 11 7.32 24.32 5.78
C ALA A 11 6.73 25.06 6.99
N LYS A 12 5.95 24.37 7.83
CA LYS A 12 5.41 24.94 9.06
C LYS A 12 6.55 25.09 10.06
N GLY A 13 6.92 26.34 10.35
CA GLY A 13 7.87 26.70 11.40
C GLY A 13 7.17 27.35 12.58
N LEU A 14 7.80 27.31 13.75
CA LEU A 14 7.34 28.04 14.93
C LEU A 14 8.20 29.30 15.07
N VAL A 15 7.56 30.46 14.99
CA VAL A 15 8.20 31.74 15.35
C VAL A 15 7.84 32.03 16.79
N LYS A 16 8.85 32.16 17.65
CA LYS A 16 8.70 32.56 19.04
C LYS A 16 9.21 33.98 19.21
N PHE A 17 8.53 34.77 20.01
CA PHE A 17 9.01 36.09 20.42
C PHE A 17 9.51 35.97 21.86
N LYS A 18 10.63 36.62 22.16
CA LYS A 18 11.29 36.47 23.48
C LYS A 18 10.38 37.05 24.56
N ASP A 19 10.06 36.24 25.56
CA ASP A 19 9.50 36.72 26.84
C ASP A 19 10.66 36.84 27.84
N SER A 20 10.75 37.98 28.52
CA SER A 20 11.71 38.17 29.62
C SER A 20 10.95 38.41 30.92
N ASN A 21 10.19 37.43 31.39
CA ASN A 21 9.52 37.42 32.70
C ASN A 21 8.73 38.73 33.02
N GLY A 22 8.04 39.29 32.03
CA GLY A 22 7.27 40.52 32.19
C GLY A 22 6.16 40.61 31.16
N THR A 23 4.92 40.65 31.62
CA THR A 23 3.70 40.78 30.81
C THR A 23 3.71 42.09 30.01
N GLY A 24 4.35 42.11 28.83
CA GLY A 24 4.37 43.26 27.91
C GLY A 24 5.40 43.16 26.77
N ILE A 25 6.58 42.64 27.07
CA ILE A 25 7.74 42.61 26.14
C ILE A 25 7.58 41.63 24.99
N ALA A 26 6.79 40.56 25.13
CA ALA A 26 6.57 39.60 24.06
C ALA A 26 5.74 40.18 22.90
N LEU A 27 4.76 41.04 23.20
CA LEU A 27 3.95 41.73 22.18
C LEU A 27 4.73 42.87 21.52
N GLU A 28 5.53 43.60 22.29
CA GLU A 28 6.44 44.63 21.75
C GLU A 28 7.48 44.01 20.81
N ASN A 29 8.13 42.91 21.21
CA ASN A 29 9.05 42.16 20.34
C ASN A 29 8.37 41.60 19.09
N PHE A 30 7.06 41.29 19.16
CA PHE A 30 6.28 40.90 17.98
C PHE A 30 6.07 42.08 17.02
N LEU A 31 5.68 43.24 17.53
CA LEU A 31 5.46 44.45 16.72
C LEU A 31 6.77 45.01 16.13
N GLU A 32 7.89 44.86 16.83
CA GLU A 32 9.23 45.21 16.36
C GLU A 32 9.82 44.15 15.41
N GLY A 33 9.17 42.99 15.26
CA GLY A 33 9.63 41.91 14.38
C GLY A 33 10.86 41.15 14.89
N ILE A 34 11.19 41.29 16.18
CA ILE A 34 12.37 40.67 16.79
C ILE A 34 12.02 39.24 17.24
N ALA A 35 12.43 38.26 16.44
CA ALA A 35 12.27 36.85 16.77
C ALA A 35 13.16 36.44 17.96
N GLY A 36 12.57 35.74 18.92
CA GLY A 36 13.26 35.16 20.07
C GLY A 36 14.03 33.89 19.73
N SER A 37 15.04 33.59 20.56
CA SER A 37 15.85 32.38 20.46
C SER A 37 14.96 31.13 20.48
N GLY A 38 15.12 30.26 19.48
CA GLY A 38 14.31 29.05 19.31
C GLY A 38 13.17 29.16 18.27
N SER A 39 13.10 30.27 17.53
CA SER A 39 12.34 30.32 16.27
C SER A 39 12.98 29.40 15.25
N ASN A 40 12.24 28.42 14.74
CA ASN A 40 12.74 27.42 13.80
C ASN A 40 11.81 27.38 12.57
N ILE A 41 12.40 27.56 11.39
CA ILE A 41 11.75 27.29 10.11
C ILE A 41 12.29 25.94 9.65
N PHE A 42 11.42 24.94 9.53
CA PHE A 42 11.81 23.63 9.04
C PHE A 42 12.12 23.70 7.54
N VAL A 43 13.37 23.95 7.19
CA VAL A 43 13.84 23.90 5.80
C VAL A 43 14.27 22.47 5.49
N GLY A 44 13.61 21.84 4.53
CA GLY A 44 13.95 20.50 4.07
C GLY A 44 13.19 20.15 2.80
N ASP A 45 13.68 19.17 2.06
CA ASP A 45 13.01 18.62 0.88
C ASP A 45 12.12 17.42 1.29
N PRO A 46 10.79 17.60 1.38
CA PRO A 46 9.89 16.51 1.71
C PRO A 46 9.59 15.63 0.51
N VAL A 47 10.11 15.92 -0.69
CA VAL A 47 9.90 15.08 -1.86
C VAL A 47 10.49 13.70 -1.58
N ARG A 48 9.65 12.68 -1.76
CA ARG A 48 9.99 11.27 -1.65
C ARG A 48 9.63 10.61 -2.96
N ASP A 49 10.64 10.07 -3.63
CA ASP A 49 10.45 9.30 -4.85
C ASP A 49 10.22 7.83 -4.49
N VAL A 50 8.98 7.54 -4.09
CA VAL A 50 8.55 6.22 -3.60
C VAL A 50 8.07 5.36 -4.77
N SER A 51 8.58 4.13 -4.88
CA SER A 51 8.17 3.17 -5.90
C SER A 51 7.90 1.80 -5.28
N THR A 52 6.84 1.15 -5.77
CA THR A 52 6.46 -0.22 -5.41
C THR A 52 6.21 -1.00 -6.70
N GLN A 53 6.71 -2.23 -6.81
CA GLN A 53 6.45 -3.10 -7.95
C GLN A 53 5.52 -4.24 -7.55
N HIS A 54 4.51 -4.53 -8.37
CA HIS A 54 3.62 -5.67 -8.20
C HIS A 54 3.75 -6.60 -9.40
N TYR A 55 3.86 -7.90 -9.13
CA TYR A 55 3.88 -8.95 -10.15
C TYR A 55 2.67 -9.85 -9.93
N GLY A 56 2.00 -10.24 -11.01
CA GLY A 56 0.84 -11.13 -10.96
C GLY A 56 0.96 -12.22 -12.02
N PHE A 57 0.74 -13.46 -11.60
CA PHE A 57 0.69 -14.63 -12.46
C PHE A 57 -0.69 -15.29 -12.37
N PHE A 58 -1.17 -15.78 -13.50
CA PHE A 58 -2.50 -16.37 -13.62
C PHE A 58 -2.47 -17.58 -14.53
N LEU A 59 -3.07 -18.67 -14.08
CA LEU A 59 -3.23 -19.91 -14.82
C LEU A 59 -4.67 -20.41 -14.67
N GLU A 60 -5.31 -20.78 -15.76
CA GLU A 60 -6.63 -21.42 -15.80
C GLU A 60 -6.60 -22.63 -16.72
N ASP A 61 -7.33 -23.66 -16.34
CA ASP A 61 -7.52 -24.87 -17.12
C ASP A 61 -8.95 -25.39 -16.97
N ASP A 62 -9.56 -25.77 -18.10
CA ASP A 62 -10.90 -26.32 -18.17
C ASP A 62 -10.82 -27.77 -18.66
N TYR A 63 -10.99 -28.72 -17.75
CA TYR A 63 -10.81 -30.14 -18.02
C TYR A 63 -12.14 -30.88 -18.11
N ARG A 64 -12.42 -31.49 -19.27
CA ARG A 64 -13.59 -32.34 -19.47
C ARG A 64 -13.31 -33.78 -19.04
N VAL A 65 -13.62 -34.11 -17.79
CA VAL A 65 -13.44 -35.46 -17.22
C VAL A 65 -14.32 -36.49 -17.92
N THR A 66 -15.58 -36.14 -18.21
CA THR A 66 -16.50 -36.97 -19.01
C THR A 66 -17.35 -36.07 -19.90
N PRO A 67 -18.06 -36.58 -20.93
CA PRO A 67 -18.98 -35.76 -21.74
C PRO A 67 -20.07 -35.03 -20.94
N ARG A 68 -20.21 -35.37 -19.65
CA ARG A 68 -21.23 -34.84 -18.74
C ARG A 68 -20.62 -34.10 -17.55
N ILE A 69 -19.29 -34.12 -17.37
CA ILE A 69 -18.61 -33.51 -16.23
C ILE A 69 -17.44 -32.67 -16.77
N THR A 70 -17.47 -31.37 -16.46
CA THR A 70 -16.37 -30.44 -16.71
C THR A 70 -15.88 -29.93 -15.36
N VAL A 71 -14.57 -29.82 -15.20
CA VAL A 71 -13.93 -29.25 -14.01
C VAL A 71 -13.14 -28.03 -14.47
N ASN A 72 -13.27 -26.92 -13.77
CA ASN A 72 -12.55 -25.68 -14.04
C ASN A 72 -11.56 -25.46 -12.89
N LEU A 73 -10.28 -25.31 -13.20
CA LEU A 73 -9.21 -25.09 -12.25
C LEU A 73 -8.56 -23.75 -12.55
N GLY A 74 -8.27 -22.98 -11.52
CA GLY A 74 -7.52 -21.75 -11.69
C GLY A 74 -6.63 -21.45 -10.51
N LEU A 75 -5.50 -20.82 -10.79
CA LEU A 75 -4.54 -20.37 -9.81
C LEU A 75 -4.13 -18.94 -10.15
N ARG A 76 -4.13 -18.09 -9.13
CA ARG A 76 -3.55 -16.75 -9.22
C ARG A 76 -2.48 -16.62 -8.14
N TYR A 77 -1.33 -16.07 -8.53
CA TYR A 77 -0.26 -15.73 -7.62
C TYR A 77 0.06 -14.24 -7.76
N GLU A 78 0.11 -13.53 -6.65
CA GLU A 78 0.50 -12.12 -6.61
C GLU A 78 1.72 -11.94 -5.71
N LEU A 79 2.63 -11.09 -6.16
CA LEU A 79 3.84 -10.72 -5.43
C LEU A 79 3.94 -9.20 -5.40
N ALA A 80 3.73 -8.63 -4.21
CA ALA A 80 3.95 -7.21 -3.95
C ALA A 80 5.37 -7.02 -3.38
N THR A 81 6.23 -6.31 -4.09
CA THR A 81 7.57 -5.98 -3.59
C THR A 81 7.52 -4.85 -2.57
N VAL A 82 8.54 -4.79 -1.71
CA VAL A 82 8.66 -3.73 -0.70
C VAL A 82 8.85 -2.37 -1.37
N ILE A 83 8.24 -1.35 -0.76
CA ILE A 83 8.44 0.05 -1.10
C ILE A 83 9.94 0.39 -1.09
N LYS A 84 10.43 0.92 -2.22
CA LYS A 84 11.79 1.46 -2.37
C LYS A 84 11.69 2.96 -2.61
N GLU A 85 12.51 3.75 -1.92
CA GLU A 85 12.65 5.18 -2.17
C GLU A 85 14.03 5.46 -2.74
N LYS A 86 14.10 6.22 -3.84
CA LYS A 86 15.30 6.39 -4.66
C LYS A 86 16.51 6.93 -3.89
N ASN A 87 16.27 7.71 -2.84
CA ASN A 87 17.29 8.42 -2.08
C ASN A 87 17.46 7.85 -0.67
N ASN A 88 16.90 6.67 -0.38
CA ASN A 88 16.95 6.01 0.92
C ASN A 88 16.51 6.92 2.09
N ARG A 89 15.60 7.86 1.87
CA ARG A 89 15.14 8.84 2.86
C ARG A 89 13.94 8.35 3.67
N ILE A 90 13.60 7.06 3.60
CA ILE A 90 12.55 6.48 4.45
C ILE A 90 13.18 6.20 5.82
N GLY A 91 12.66 6.86 6.86
CA GLY A 91 12.95 6.53 8.25
C GLY A 91 11.80 5.69 8.83
N ILE A 92 12.14 4.66 9.60
CA ILE A 92 11.18 3.87 10.38
C ILE A 92 11.59 3.91 11.85
N PHE A 93 10.60 3.85 12.74
CA PHE A 93 10.83 3.67 14.16
C PHE A 93 11.08 2.17 14.44
N ASP A 94 12.27 1.84 14.92
CA ASP A 94 12.66 0.52 15.41
C ASP A 94 12.88 0.59 16.93
N PRO A 95 11.99 -0.02 17.73
CA PRO A 95 12.09 -0.01 19.19
C PRO A 95 13.34 -0.73 19.74
N ASN A 96 14.05 -1.51 18.91
CA ASN A 96 15.28 -2.22 19.30
C ASN A 96 16.56 -1.44 18.93
N SER A 97 16.44 -0.34 18.19
CA SER A 97 17.58 0.52 17.86
C SER A 97 17.89 1.47 19.02
N THR A 98 19.18 1.66 19.34
CA THR A 98 19.64 2.56 20.41
C THR A 98 19.13 4.00 20.25
N GLN A 99 18.80 4.43 19.03
CA GLN A 99 18.29 5.76 18.72
C GLN A 99 16.76 5.78 18.45
N GLY A 100 16.10 4.61 18.47
CA GLY A 100 14.67 4.45 18.19
C GLY A 100 14.26 4.68 16.73
N PHE A 101 14.90 5.60 16.00
CA PHE A 101 14.66 5.84 14.58
C PHE A 101 15.84 5.36 13.74
N VAL A 102 15.55 4.61 12.69
CA VAL A 102 16.54 4.09 11.73
C VAL A 102 16.14 4.45 10.31
N GLN A 103 17.13 4.80 9.49
CA GLN A 103 16.92 5.18 8.10
C GLN A 103 17.25 4.01 7.17
N VAL A 104 16.38 3.75 6.19
CA VAL A 104 16.66 2.83 5.09
C VAL A 104 17.97 3.25 4.42
N GLY A 105 18.89 2.32 4.17
CA GLY A 105 20.22 2.62 3.62
C GLY A 105 21.27 3.09 4.63
N ASN A 106 20.92 3.34 5.91
CA ASN A 106 21.88 3.62 6.99
C ASN A 106 21.44 2.91 8.28
N GLY A 107 21.57 1.58 8.30
CA GLY A 107 21.23 0.71 9.43
C GLY A 107 20.20 -0.38 9.12
N ILE A 108 19.30 -0.15 8.16
CA ILE A 108 18.32 -1.15 7.68
C ILE A 108 18.23 -1.14 6.14
N SER A 109 18.12 -2.32 5.52
CA SER A 109 18.11 -2.46 4.04
C SER A 109 16.72 -2.33 3.43
N SER A 110 15.67 -2.48 4.24
CA SER A 110 14.27 -2.41 3.82
C SER A 110 13.41 -1.97 5.01
N PRO A 111 12.41 -1.10 4.80
CA PRO A 111 11.54 -0.65 5.89
C PRO A 111 10.62 -1.77 6.42
N TYR A 112 10.35 -2.81 5.62
CA TYR A 112 9.63 -4.02 6.06
C TYR A 112 10.00 -5.21 5.16
N ASN A 113 9.65 -6.43 5.59
CA ASN A 113 9.85 -7.65 4.79
C ASN A 113 8.72 -7.78 3.76
N GLY A 114 9.08 -8.12 2.51
CA GLY A 114 8.09 -8.36 1.45
C GLY A 114 7.25 -9.60 1.76
N ASP A 115 5.94 -9.51 1.54
CA ASP A 115 5.05 -10.66 1.65
C ASP A 115 4.96 -11.37 0.30
N HIS A 116 5.30 -12.66 0.30
CA HIS A 116 5.42 -13.48 -0.91
C HIS A 116 4.36 -14.58 -0.97
N ASN A 117 3.38 -14.59 -0.06
CA ASN A 117 2.46 -15.72 0.11
C ASN A 117 1.05 -15.50 -0.46
N ASN A 118 0.88 -14.57 -1.41
CA ASN A 118 -0.45 -14.21 -1.90
C ASN A 118 -0.96 -15.15 -3.01
N PHE A 119 -1.33 -16.37 -2.62
CA PHE A 119 -1.92 -17.38 -3.50
C PHE A 119 -3.45 -17.36 -3.43
N SER A 120 -4.10 -17.42 -4.59
CA SER A 120 -5.56 -17.46 -4.72
C SER A 120 -5.99 -18.61 -5.65
N PRO A 121 -6.18 -19.82 -5.11
CA PRO A 121 -6.69 -20.96 -5.88
C PRO A 121 -8.21 -20.86 -6.08
N ARG A 122 -8.70 -21.37 -7.22
CA ARG A 122 -10.11 -21.53 -7.54
C ARG A 122 -10.36 -22.88 -8.20
N ALA A 123 -11.47 -23.52 -7.85
CA ALA A 123 -11.91 -24.78 -8.43
C ALA A 123 -13.43 -24.77 -8.56
N GLY A 124 -13.95 -25.28 -9.68
CA GLY A 124 -15.37 -25.41 -9.95
C GLY A 124 -15.66 -26.65 -10.79
N PHE A 125 -16.93 -27.07 -10.84
CA PHE A 125 -17.36 -28.20 -11.67
C PHE A 125 -18.75 -27.95 -12.25
N ASP A 126 -19.01 -28.52 -13.41
CA ASP A 126 -20.32 -28.54 -14.08
C ASP A 126 -20.69 -30.01 -14.38
N ALA A 127 -21.94 -30.37 -14.11
CA ALA A 127 -22.45 -31.72 -14.31
C ALA A 127 -23.82 -31.70 -15.01
N ARG A 128 -23.93 -32.37 -16.17
CA ARG A 128 -25.19 -32.48 -16.92
C ARG A 128 -25.95 -33.77 -16.57
N SER A 129 -27.08 -33.62 -15.88
CA SER A 129 -28.04 -34.70 -15.68
C SER A 129 -28.93 -34.86 -16.93
N ARG A 130 -29.25 -36.11 -17.28
CA ARG A 130 -30.16 -36.43 -18.38
C ARG A 130 -31.55 -36.55 -17.76
N ILE A 131 -32.39 -35.54 -17.95
CA ILE A 131 -33.81 -35.63 -17.58
C ILE A 131 -34.43 -36.72 -18.46
N TRP A 132 -34.95 -37.77 -17.84
CA TRP A 132 -35.70 -38.81 -18.53
C TRP A 132 -37.05 -38.23 -18.97
N GLN A 133 -37.31 -38.22 -20.28
CA GLN A 133 -38.62 -37.88 -20.82
C GLN A 133 -39.34 -39.17 -21.21
N PRO A 134 -40.34 -39.64 -20.45
CA PRO A 134 -41.20 -40.72 -20.92
C PRO A 134 -41.97 -40.24 -22.14
N ARG A 135 -41.67 -40.81 -23.30
CA ARG A 135 -42.54 -40.68 -24.47
C ARG A 135 -43.60 -41.78 -24.37
N ALA A 136 -44.68 -41.53 -23.63
CA ALA A 136 -45.88 -42.34 -23.72
C ALA A 136 -46.60 -41.95 -25.03
N ARG A 137 -46.54 -42.80 -26.05
CA ARG A 137 -47.49 -42.76 -27.17
C ARG A 137 -48.61 -43.76 -26.87
N ILE A 138 -49.76 -43.26 -26.42
CA ILE A 138 -50.99 -44.05 -26.38
C ILE A 138 -51.59 -43.98 -27.78
N GLY A 139 -51.43 -45.06 -28.55
CA GLY A 139 -52.13 -45.27 -29.81
C GLY A 139 -53.33 -46.19 -29.57
N LYS A 140 -54.53 -45.72 -29.88
CA LYS A 140 -55.73 -46.55 -29.98
C LYS A 140 -55.78 -47.08 -31.41
N GLN A 141 -55.67 -48.40 -31.59
CA GLN A 141 -55.95 -49.05 -32.87
C GLN A 141 -57.47 -49.28 -32.94
N SER A 142 -58.07 -48.89 -34.06
CA SER A 142 -59.46 -49.17 -34.42
C SER A 142 -59.52 -50.31 -35.41
#